data_AF-A0A0Q6GI78-F1
#
_entry.id   AF-A0A0Q6GI78-F1
#
_cell.length_a   1.000
_cell.length_b   1.000
_cell.length_c   1.000
_cell.angle_alpha   90.00
_cell.angle_beta   90.00
_cell.angle_gamma   90.00
#
_symmetry.space_group_name_H-M   'P 1'
#
loop_
_entity.id
_entity.type
_entity.pdbx_description
1 polymer ?
#
loop_
_entity_poly.entity_id
_entity_poly.type
_entity_poly.pdbx_seq_one_letter_code
_entity_poly.pdbx_strand_id
1 'polypeptide(L)'
;MAIMCLDATGNVPFRQDTDVLLDTARHGYTRSHRVDILDFAYGASTMNGAENLIPKSKHDLRAVKNLQDVDPASVMTILDQLLDWTADGNWPVAKPMADFLVLLGEPIVPSLKKILNGDDATQKYFCLDLIVRQLPADLLQDLSPNLERLVENPNPEEVAEGIPELIGEMTSGRM
;
A
#
# COMPACT_ATOMS: atom_id res chain seq x y z
N MET A 1 10.36 24.02 -25.28
CA MET A 1 9.18 24.59 -25.95
C MET A 1 9.31 24.28 -27.43
N ALA A 2 8.84 23.10 -27.84
CA ALA A 2 8.94 22.62 -29.21
C ALA A 2 7.53 22.46 -29.75
N ILE A 3 7.33 23.05 -30.92
CA ILE A 3 6.07 23.34 -31.58
C ILE A 3 5.53 22.05 -32.22
N MET A 4 4.27 21.75 -31.93
CA MET A 4 3.47 20.75 -32.62
C MET A 4 3.20 21.19 -34.07
N CYS A 5 3.37 20.29 -35.02
CA CYS A 5 2.65 20.34 -36.30
C CYS A 5 1.68 19.15 -36.33
N LEU A 6 0.41 19.43 -36.04
CA LEU A 6 -0.75 18.55 -36.26
C LEU A 6 -1.27 18.81 -37.68
N ASP A 7 -1.64 17.75 -38.41
CA ASP A 7 -2.32 17.85 -39.70
C ASP A 7 -3.85 17.75 -39.57
N ALA A 8 -4.54 18.26 -40.59
CA ALA A 8 -5.89 18.81 -40.51
C ALA A 8 -7.05 17.81 -40.66
N THR A 9 -6.85 16.52 -40.34
CA THR A 9 -7.93 15.52 -40.45
C THR A 9 -8.07 14.56 -39.27
N GLY A 10 -7.37 14.78 -38.16
CA GLY A 10 -7.76 14.22 -36.85
C GLY A 10 -7.95 12.69 -36.81
N ASN A 11 -7.17 11.94 -37.61
CA ASN A 11 -7.06 10.48 -37.50
C ASN A 11 -5.92 9.95 -38.37
N VAL A 12 -5.07 9.09 -37.80
CA VAL A 12 -4.25 8.15 -38.56
C VAL A 12 -4.23 6.79 -37.84
N PRO A 13 -4.20 5.68 -38.61
CA PRO A 13 -4.98 4.48 -38.34
C PRO A 13 -4.21 3.36 -37.66
N PHE A 14 -4.96 2.52 -36.96
CA PHE A 14 -4.58 1.17 -36.55
C PHE A 14 -4.17 0.35 -37.77
N ARG A 15 -2.93 -0.13 -37.79
CA ARG A 15 -2.49 -1.18 -38.74
C ARG A 15 -1.78 -2.28 -37.97
N GLN A 16 -2.52 -3.36 -37.77
CA GLN A 16 -1.95 -4.70 -37.60
C GLN A 16 -1.27 -5.06 -38.91
N ASP A 17 -0.02 -5.51 -38.86
CA ASP A 17 0.51 -6.44 -39.85
C ASP A 17 1.42 -7.42 -39.10
N THR A 18 1.00 -8.68 -39.21
CA THR A 18 1.62 -9.89 -38.71
C THR A 18 2.82 -10.28 -39.57
N ASP A 19 3.76 -10.98 -38.89
CA ASP A 19 4.37 -12.23 -39.34
C ASP A 19 5.78 -12.28 -39.99
N VAL A 20 6.56 -13.17 -39.36
CA VAL A 20 7.70 -14.00 -39.82
C VAL A 20 9.09 -13.37 -40.02
N LEU A 21 10.05 -13.75 -39.17
CA LEU A 21 11.20 -14.58 -39.57
C LEU A 21 12.07 -15.00 -38.36
N LEU A 22 12.05 -16.31 -38.10
CA LEU A 22 13.04 -17.04 -37.33
C LEU A 22 14.41 -16.90 -38.03
N ASP A 23 15.44 -16.47 -37.30
CA ASP A 23 16.80 -16.85 -37.65
C ASP A 23 17.62 -17.13 -36.38
N THR A 24 18.03 -18.39 -36.28
CA THR A 24 18.93 -18.93 -35.26
C THR A 24 20.37 -18.69 -35.67
N ALA A 25 21.10 -17.85 -34.94
CA ALA A 25 22.56 -17.81 -35.03
C ALA A 25 23.21 -17.66 -33.65
N ARG A 26 23.82 -18.76 -33.19
CA ARG A 26 24.91 -18.78 -32.21
C ARG A 26 25.97 -17.77 -32.62
N HIS A 27 26.39 -16.88 -31.72
CA HIS A 27 27.78 -16.43 -31.58
C HIS A 27 28.01 -15.97 -30.13
N GLY A 28 29.07 -16.48 -29.52
CA GLY A 28 29.39 -16.24 -28.12
C GLY A 28 29.81 -14.80 -27.83
N TYR A 29 29.55 -14.35 -26.61
CA TYR A 29 30.08 -13.09 -26.10
C TYR A 29 30.68 -13.28 -24.72
N THR A 30 31.97 -13.01 -24.63
CA THR A 30 32.79 -12.99 -23.43
C THR A 30 32.54 -11.72 -22.62
N ARG A 31 32.34 -11.93 -21.32
CA ARG A 31 32.29 -11.00 -20.17
C ARG A 31 33.02 -9.65 -20.36
N SER A 32 32.31 -8.54 -20.17
CA SER A 32 32.88 -7.28 -19.68
C SER A 32 31.86 -6.56 -18.80
N HIS A 33 32.34 -6.07 -17.66
CA HIS A 33 31.55 -5.68 -16.50
C HIS A 33 30.80 -4.36 -16.73
N ARG A 34 29.47 -4.41 -16.64
CA ARG A 34 28.63 -3.32 -16.17
C ARG A 34 27.45 -3.94 -15.45
N VAL A 35 27.27 -3.58 -14.18
CA VAL A 35 26.27 -4.18 -13.28
C VAL A 35 24.93 -3.52 -13.61
N ASP A 36 24.20 -4.10 -14.56
CA ASP A 36 22.87 -3.63 -14.93
C ASP A 36 21.83 -4.34 -14.05
N ILE A 37 21.23 -3.55 -13.15
CA ILE A 37 20.11 -3.92 -12.28
C ILE A 37 18.86 -4.07 -13.14
N LEU A 38 18.75 -5.10 -13.99
CA LEU A 38 17.52 -5.39 -14.76
C LEU A 38 17.40 -6.87 -15.20
N ASP A 39 17.97 -7.82 -14.45
CA ASP A 39 18.00 -9.24 -14.88
C ASP A 39 17.19 -10.20 -13.97
N PHE A 40 16.21 -9.69 -13.22
CA PHE A 40 15.42 -10.53 -12.29
C PHE A 40 13.91 -10.61 -12.60
N ALA A 41 13.51 -10.39 -13.85
CA ALA A 41 12.09 -10.39 -14.20
C ALA A 41 11.76 -11.24 -15.42
N TYR A 42 12.28 -12.46 -15.54
CA TYR A 42 11.70 -13.48 -16.43
C TYR A 42 11.92 -14.90 -15.88
N GLY A 43 11.23 -15.18 -14.78
CA GLY A 43 11.09 -16.52 -14.20
C GLY A 43 9.64 -16.74 -13.78
N ALA A 44 8.78 -17.01 -14.75
CA ALA A 44 7.38 -17.34 -14.50
C ALA A 44 7.26 -18.58 -13.60
N SER A 45 6.57 -18.40 -12.47
CA SER A 45 5.74 -19.44 -11.88
C SER A 45 4.43 -18.78 -11.46
N THR A 46 3.53 -18.71 -12.43
CA THR A 46 2.11 -18.50 -12.19
C THR A 46 1.58 -19.64 -11.33
N MET A 47 1.39 -19.42 -10.03
CA MET A 47 0.39 -20.13 -9.21
C MET A 47 -0.05 -19.21 -8.05
N ASN A 48 -1.32 -18.79 -8.06
CA ASN A 48 -2.10 -18.22 -6.94
C ASN A 48 -1.40 -17.16 -6.07
N GLY A 49 -1.12 -15.99 -6.66
CA GLY A 49 -0.37 -14.92 -5.99
C GLY A 49 -1.06 -14.31 -4.76
N ALA A 50 -2.39 -14.21 -4.71
CA ALA A 50 -3.10 -13.53 -3.62
C ALA A 50 -3.23 -14.37 -2.33
N GLU A 51 -3.27 -15.70 -2.45
CA GLU A 51 -3.57 -16.62 -1.33
C GLU A 51 -2.44 -16.73 -0.30
N ASN A 52 -1.26 -16.20 -0.61
CA ASN A 52 -0.09 -16.18 0.27
C ASN A 52 0.31 -14.77 0.73
N LEU A 53 -0.50 -13.75 0.39
CA LEU A 53 -0.28 -12.35 0.77
C LEU A 53 -1.10 -11.95 1.99
N ILE A 54 -2.26 -12.58 2.17
CA ILE A 54 -3.08 -12.39 3.35
C ILE A 54 -2.57 -13.36 4.42
N PRO A 55 -2.22 -12.87 5.62
CA PRO A 55 -1.89 -13.73 6.75
C PRO A 55 -2.97 -14.79 7.00
N LYS A 56 -2.57 -16.00 7.39
CA LYS A 56 -3.52 -17.08 7.74
C LYS A 56 -3.65 -17.28 9.25
N SER A 57 -2.81 -16.60 10.02
CA SER A 57 -2.71 -16.69 11.48
C SER A 57 -2.05 -15.44 12.03
N LYS A 58 -2.36 -15.08 13.28
CA LYS A 58 -1.71 -13.98 14.01
C LYS A 58 -0.19 -14.08 14.11
N HIS A 59 0.39 -15.26 13.86
CA HIS A 59 1.84 -15.51 13.83
C HIS A 59 2.42 -15.63 12.41
N ASP A 60 1.62 -15.40 11.37
CA ASP A 60 2.04 -15.60 9.98
C ASP A 60 2.84 -14.40 9.44
N LEU A 61 4.05 -14.25 9.97
CA LEU A 61 5.00 -13.22 9.54
C LEU A 61 5.52 -13.44 8.11
N ARG A 62 5.31 -14.63 7.55
CA ARG A 62 5.74 -14.94 6.17
C ARG A 62 4.89 -14.20 5.16
N ALA A 63 3.59 -14.06 5.40
CA ALA A 63 2.70 -13.29 4.54
C ALA A 63 3.16 -11.83 4.43
N VAL A 64 3.54 -11.21 5.54
CA VAL A 64 4.07 -9.83 5.55
C VAL A 64 5.37 -9.72 4.73
N LYS A 65 6.25 -10.72 4.83
CA LYS A 65 7.47 -10.73 4.02
C LYS A 65 7.15 -10.84 2.53
N ASN A 66 6.21 -11.70 2.14
CA ASN A 66 5.83 -11.87 0.75
C ASN A 66 5.27 -10.57 0.15
N LEU A 67 4.52 -9.77 0.93
CA LEU A 67 3.97 -8.49 0.49
C LEU A 67 5.04 -7.48 0.04
N GLN A 68 6.25 -7.56 0.58
CA GLN A 68 7.36 -6.66 0.20
C GLN A 68 7.88 -6.92 -1.23
N ASP A 69 7.65 -8.13 -1.75
CA ASP A 69 8.12 -8.56 -3.06
C ASP A 69 7.03 -8.47 -4.15
N VAL A 70 5.82 -7.99 -3.80
CA VAL A 70 4.68 -7.91 -4.72
C VAL A 70 4.49 -6.50 -5.27
N ASP A 71 3.99 -6.43 -6.51
CA ASP A 71 3.61 -5.19 -7.15
C ASP A 71 2.58 -4.40 -6.30
N PRO A 72 2.81 -3.09 -6.04
CA PRO A 72 1.92 -2.27 -5.23
C PRO A 72 0.46 -2.25 -5.72
N ALA A 73 0.20 -2.35 -7.02
CA ALA A 73 -1.18 -2.33 -7.53
C ALA A 73 -1.94 -3.59 -7.09
N SER A 74 -1.26 -4.73 -6.98
CA SER A 74 -1.86 -5.97 -6.45
C SER A 74 -2.18 -5.83 -4.96
N VAL A 75 -1.30 -5.18 -4.18
CA VAL A 75 -1.54 -4.89 -2.76
C VAL A 75 -2.77 -4.00 -2.57
N MET A 76 -2.95 -2.98 -3.43
CA MET A 76 -4.12 -2.10 -3.36
C MET A 76 -5.45 -2.84 -3.50
N THR A 77 -5.51 -3.93 -4.29
CA THR A 77 -6.74 -4.72 -4.45
C THR A 77 -7.17 -5.47 -3.19
N ILE A 78 -6.24 -5.72 -2.26
CA ILE A 78 -6.48 -6.44 -1.00
C ILE A 78 -6.26 -5.55 0.22
N LEU A 79 -6.09 -4.24 0.04
CA LEU A 79 -5.68 -3.30 1.08
C LEU A 79 -6.60 -3.34 2.32
N ASP A 80 -7.92 -3.30 2.11
CA ASP A 80 -8.89 -3.33 3.21
C ASP A 80 -8.75 -4.64 4.03
N GLN A 81 -8.51 -5.78 3.36
CA GLN A 81 -8.26 -7.05 4.05
C GLN A 81 -6.94 -7.08 4.81
N LEU A 82 -5.91 -6.37 4.33
CA LEU A 82 -4.63 -6.26 5.04
C LEU A 82 -4.74 -5.37 6.29
N LEU A 83 -5.56 -4.32 6.23
CA LEU A 83 -5.84 -3.46 7.38
C LEU A 83 -6.56 -4.21 8.51
N ASP A 84 -7.42 -5.18 8.19
CA ASP A 84 -8.06 -6.03 9.21
C ASP A 84 -7.05 -6.82 10.06
N TRP A 85 -5.87 -7.14 9.51
CA TRP A 85 -4.78 -7.78 10.28
C TRP A 85 -4.04 -6.84 11.24
N THR A 86 -4.39 -5.56 11.23
CA THR A 86 -3.94 -4.55 12.19
C THR A 86 -5.00 -4.18 13.22
N ALA A 87 -6.20 -4.78 13.15
CA ALA A 87 -7.31 -4.48 14.05
C ALA A 87 -7.05 -4.89 15.51
N ASP A 88 -6.14 -5.82 15.75
CA ASP A 88 -5.68 -6.20 17.09
C ASP A 88 -4.16 -6.10 17.16
N GLY A 89 -3.66 -5.02 17.77
CA GLY A 89 -2.23 -4.79 17.92
C GLY A 89 -1.50 -5.80 18.81
N ASN A 90 -2.22 -6.67 19.52
CA ASN A 90 -1.62 -7.77 20.27
C ASN A 90 -1.18 -8.91 19.35
N TRP A 91 -1.62 -8.93 18.10
CA TRP A 91 -1.19 -9.95 17.15
C TRP A 91 0.25 -9.67 16.71
N PRO A 92 1.15 -10.68 16.77
CA PRO A 92 2.53 -10.51 16.32
C PRO A 92 2.68 -10.03 14.87
N VAL A 93 1.67 -10.28 14.02
CA VAL A 93 1.61 -9.81 12.64
C VAL A 93 1.20 -8.34 12.49
N ALA A 94 0.48 -7.77 13.46
CA ALA A 94 -0.15 -6.44 13.33
C ALA A 94 0.88 -5.33 13.15
N LYS A 95 1.91 -5.28 13.99
CA LYS A 95 2.95 -4.25 13.89
C LYS A 95 3.77 -4.34 12.59
N PRO A 96 4.31 -5.52 12.19
CA PRO A 96 4.97 -5.65 10.89
C PRO A 96 4.06 -5.31 9.69
N MET A 97 2.76 -5.61 9.79
CA MET A 97 1.79 -5.24 8.76
C MET A 97 1.58 -3.72 8.71
N ALA A 98 1.39 -3.07 9.86
CA ALA A 98 1.26 -1.62 9.95
C ALA A 98 2.49 -0.90 9.39
N ASP A 99 3.69 -1.37 9.73
CA ASP A 99 4.95 -0.81 9.22
C ASP A 99 5.02 -0.91 7.68
N PHE A 100 4.54 -2.02 7.09
CA PHE A 100 4.42 -2.16 5.64
C PHE A 100 3.38 -1.20 5.05
N LEU A 101 2.20 -1.09 5.67
CA LEU A 101 1.11 -0.23 5.18
C LEU A 101 1.50 1.25 5.19
N VAL A 102 2.26 1.71 6.19
CA VAL A 102 2.77 3.08 6.26
C VAL A 102 3.66 3.41 5.05
N LEU A 103 4.42 2.43 4.52
CA LEU A 103 5.28 2.64 3.35
C LEU A 103 4.49 2.88 2.05
N LEU A 104 3.23 2.46 1.99
CA LEU A 104 2.40 2.66 0.81
C LEU A 104 2.03 4.15 0.64
N GLY A 105 1.96 4.92 1.73
CA GLY A 105 1.72 6.35 1.70
C GLY A 105 0.27 6.74 1.35
N GLU A 106 0.10 7.74 0.49
CA GLU A 106 -1.20 8.36 0.14
C GLU A 106 -2.34 7.37 -0.20
N PRO A 107 -2.12 6.27 -0.96
CA PRO A 107 -3.18 5.35 -1.34
C PRO A 107 -3.95 4.71 -0.18
N ILE A 108 -3.40 4.68 1.03
CA ILE A 108 -4.06 4.07 2.19
C ILE A 108 -5.06 5.01 2.86
N VAL A 109 -4.96 6.33 2.64
CA VAL A 109 -5.77 7.35 3.33
C VAL A 109 -7.28 7.09 3.20
N PRO A 110 -7.84 6.74 2.03
CA PRO A 110 -9.27 6.45 1.91
C PRO A 110 -9.70 5.27 2.80
N SER A 111 -8.89 4.22 2.91
CA SER A 111 -9.19 3.06 3.75
C SER A 111 -9.06 3.38 5.24
N LEU A 112 -8.07 4.19 5.63
CA LEU A 112 -7.96 4.68 7.02
C LEU A 112 -9.19 5.51 7.42
N LYS A 113 -9.67 6.38 6.51
CA LYS A 113 -10.89 7.17 6.75
C LYS A 113 -12.10 6.28 7.01
N LYS A 114 -12.24 5.15 6.30
CA LYS A 114 -13.32 4.18 6.56
C LYS A 114 -13.24 3.61 7.97
N ILE A 115 -12.04 3.22 8.42
CA ILE A 115 -11.83 2.65 9.76
C ILE A 115 -12.15 3.69 10.86
N LEU A 116 -11.62 4.91 10.73
CA LEU A 116 -11.87 5.99 11.71
C LEU A 116 -13.33 6.42 11.80
N ASN A 117 -14.11 6.18 10.74
CA ASN A 117 -15.55 6.44 10.67
C ASN A 117 -16.41 5.19 10.94
N GLY A 118 -15.80 4.03 11.16
CA GLY A 118 -16.51 2.79 11.49
C GLY A 118 -17.07 2.81 12.91
N ASP A 119 -17.51 1.67 13.43
CA ASP A 119 -18.10 1.57 14.78
C ASP A 119 -17.15 0.92 15.79
N ASP A 120 -16.14 0.17 15.34
CA ASP A 120 -15.23 -0.56 16.22
C ASP A 120 -14.18 0.37 16.86
N ALA A 121 -14.36 0.69 18.15
CA ALA A 121 -13.47 1.57 18.89
C ALA A 121 -12.05 0.97 19.07
N THR A 122 -11.95 -0.34 19.32
CA THR A 122 -10.66 -1.03 19.49
C THR A 122 -9.86 -1.02 18.18
N GLN A 123 -10.51 -1.29 17.04
CA GLN A 123 -9.88 -1.22 15.72
C GLN A 123 -9.39 0.20 15.41
N LYS A 124 -10.17 1.24 15.78
CA LYS A 124 -9.75 2.64 15.62
C LYS A 124 -8.52 2.96 16.48
N TYR A 125 -8.50 2.50 17.73
CA TYR A 125 -7.35 2.70 18.62
C TYR A 125 -6.06 2.16 17.99
N PHE A 126 -6.07 0.90 17.55
CA PHE A 126 -4.88 0.29 16.93
C PHE A 126 -4.53 0.92 15.59
N CYS A 127 -5.51 1.29 14.78
CA CYS A 127 -5.27 2.05 13.55
C CYS A 127 -4.55 3.38 13.84
N LEU A 128 -4.96 4.09 14.89
CA LEU A 128 -4.34 5.35 15.32
C LEU A 128 -2.91 5.12 15.84
N ASP A 129 -2.73 4.16 16.75
CA ASP A 129 -1.45 3.91 17.41
C ASP A 129 -0.39 3.30 16.48
N LEU A 130 -0.79 2.32 15.65
CA LEU A 130 0.15 1.57 14.79
C LEU A 130 0.38 2.25 13.44
N ILE A 131 -0.61 2.91 12.86
CA ILE A 131 -0.52 3.44 11.48
C ILE A 131 -0.48 4.96 11.49
N VAL A 132 -1.55 5.62 11.96
CA VAL A 132 -1.70 7.09 11.82
C VAL A 132 -0.59 7.84 12.54
N ARG A 133 -0.17 7.36 13.72
CA ARG A 133 0.97 7.89 14.49
C ARG A 133 2.31 7.83 13.76
N GLN A 134 2.44 7.03 12.72
CA GLN A 134 3.67 6.90 11.92
C GLN A 134 3.62 7.67 10.59
N LEU A 135 2.45 8.17 10.17
CA LEU A 135 2.29 8.84 8.88
C LEU A 135 3.04 10.18 8.82
N PRO A 136 3.47 10.63 7.63
CA PRO A 136 4.01 11.97 7.43
C PRO A 136 2.92 13.05 7.63
N ALA A 137 3.35 14.29 7.91
CA ALA A 137 2.45 15.39 8.23
C ALA A 137 1.41 15.67 7.13
N ASP A 138 1.80 15.56 5.86
CA ASP A 138 0.90 15.81 4.73
C ASP A 138 -0.29 14.84 4.72
N LEU A 139 -0.06 13.54 4.95
CA LEU A 139 -1.13 12.55 5.02
C LEU A 139 -1.94 12.65 6.31
N LEU A 140 -1.32 13.11 7.40
CA LEU A 140 -2.02 13.38 8.65
C LEU A 140 -3.01 14.54 8.48
N GLN A 141 -2.64 15.56 7.71
CA GLN A 141 -3.52 16.69 7.37
C GLN A 141 -4.77 16.24 6.63
N ASP A 142 -4.64 15.24 5.75
CA ASP A 142 -5.79 14.67 5.04
C ASP A 142 -6.76 13.92 5.97
N LEU A 143 -6.28 13.49 7.14
CA LEU A 143 -7.06 12.80 8.18
C LEU A 143 -7.56 13.75 9.28
N SER A 144 -7.13 15.02 9.30
CA SER A 144 -7.52 15.98 10.34
C SER A 144 -9.02 16.04 10.63
N PRO A 145 -9.93 16.08 9.63
CA PRO A 145 -11.38 16.13 9.93
C PRO A 145 -11.87 14.91 10.72
N ASN A 146 -11.29 13.74 10.47
CA ASN A 146 -11.64 12.50 11.17
C ASN A 146 -11.09 12.51 12.61
N LEU A 147 -9.87 13.03 12.80
CA LEU A 147 -9.23 13.16 14.11
C LEU A 147 -9.93 14.20 14.98
N GLU A 148 -10.31 15.34 14.41
CA GLU A 148 -11.07 16.39 15.08
C GLU A 148 -12.43 15.84 15.55
N ARG A 149 -13.17 15.11 14.70
CA ARG A 149 -14.42 14.45 15.11
C ARG A 149 -14.23 13.54 16.31
N LEU A 150 -13.16 12.73 16.31
CA LEU A 150 -12.85 11.78 17.38
C LEU A 150 -12.49 12.47 18.70
N VAL A 151 -12.02 13.72 18.67
CA VAL A 151 -11.72 14.50 19.87
C VAL A 151 -12.93 15.31 20.34
N GLU A 152 -13.64 15.95 19.40
CA GLU A 152 -14.74 16.88 19.70
C GLU A 152 -16.05 16.16 20.06
N ASN A 153 -16.33 15.03 19.41
CA ASN A 153 -17.55 14.27 19.61
C ASN A 153 -17.30 12.75 19.60
N PRO A 154 -16.51 12.24 20.56
CA PRO A 154 -16.32 10.80 20.72
C PRO A 154 -17.60 10.15 21.26
N ASN A 155 -17.87 8.93 20.81
CA ASN A 155 -18.87 8.08 21.43
C ASN A 155 -18.32 7.45 22.74
N PRO A 156 -19.19 6.88 23.62
CA PRO A 156 -18.74 6.32 24.90
C PRO A 156 -17.69 5.20 24.80
N GLU A 157 -17.73 4.40 23.73
CA GLU A 157 -16.75 3.33 23.49
C GLU A 157 -15.40 3.91 23.07
N GLU A 158 -15.41 4.94 22.22
CA GLU A 158 -14.21 5.69 21.81
C GLU A 158 -13.55 6.38 23.02
N VAL A 159 -14.33 6.91 23.96
CA VAL A 159 -13.81 7.45 25.24
C VAL A 159 -13.26 6.34 26.13
N ALA A 160 -13.97 5.21 26.26
CA ALA A 160 -13.53 4.10 27.10
C ALA A 160 -12.19 3.49 26.64
N GLU A 161 -11.97 3.47 25.32
CA GLU A 161 -10.70 3.06 24.70
C GLU A 161 -9.60 4.13 24.75
N GLY A 162 -9.90 5.36 25.21
CA GLY A 162 -8.92 6.44 25.33
C GLY A 162 -8.48 7.04 23.99
N ILE A 163 -9.35 7.03 22.98
CA ILE A 163 -9.04 7.55 21.64
C ILE A 163 -8.75 9.06 21.65
N PRO A 164 -9.54 9.93 22.33
CA PRO A 164 -9.25 11.36 22.37
C PRO A 164 -7.87 11.68 22.95
N GLU A 165 -7.48 10.99 24.02
CA GLU A 165 -6.19 11.14 24.69
C GLU A 165 -5.04 10.74 23.75
N LEU A 166 -5.18 9.60 23.06
CA LEU A 166 -4.19 9.11 22.10
C LEU A 166 -3.95 10.12 20.96
N ILE A 167 -5.01 10.73 20.44
CA ILE A 167 -4.92 11.76 19.39
C ILE A 167 -4.21 13.01 19.92
N GLY A 168 -4.53 13.43 21.15
CA GLY A 168 -3.85 14.54 21.83
C GLY A 168 -2.35 14.30 21.97
N GLU A 169 -1.93 13.10 22.40
CA GLU A 169 -0.51 12.71 22.50
C GLU A 169 0.20 12.76 21.15
N MET A 170 -0.42 12.18 20.11
CA MET A 170 0.14 12.12 18.76
C MET A 170 0.36 13.52 18.16
N THR A 171 -0.60 14.41 18.35
CA THR A 171 -0.59 15.76 17.76
C THR A 171 0.29 16.72 18.54
N SER A 172 0.29 16.64 19.87
CA SER A 172 1.12 17.49 20.74
C SER A 172 2.62 17.32 20.53
N GLY A 173 3.07 16.15 20.06
CA GLY A 173 4.48 15.89 19.75
C GLY A 173 4.92 16.31 18.33
N ARG A 174 4.00 16.82 17.50
CA ARG A 174 4.21 17.10 16.07
C ARG A 174 3.99 18.56 15.66
N MET A 175 3.40 19.38 16.55
CA MET A 175 3.29 20.84 16.41
C MET A 175 4.47 21.54 17.08
#